data_AF-H5YQT0-F1
#
_entry.id   AF-H5YQT0-F1
#
_cell.length_a   1.000
_cell.length_b   1.000
_cell.length_c   1.000
_cell.angle_alpha   90.00
_cell.angle_beta   90.00
_cell.angle_gamma   90.00
#
_symmetry.space_group_name_H-M   'P 1'
#
loop_
_entity.id
_entity.type
_entity.pdbx_description
1 polymer ?
#
loop_
_entity_poly.entity_id
_entity_poly.type
_entity_poly.pdbx_seq_one_letter_code
_entity_poly.pdbx_strand_id
1 'polypeptide(L)' 'MASFALDLVLWLTGVRGHIPRFDDFRPLPSTPTVGAGHFVRVMVITVAVLAALSLAVWGTVWIAIQLL' A
#
# COMPACT_ATOMS: atom_id res chain seq x y z
N MET A 1 2.97 -2.68 -26.54
CA MET A 1 3.87 -2.63 -25.37
C MET A 1 3.18 -1.80 -24.30
N ALA A 2 2.40 -2.40 -23.41
CA ALA A 2 1.78 -1.64 -22.31
C ALA A 2 2.88 -1.21 -21.34
N SER A 3 2.84 0.04 -20.85
CA SER A 3 3.84 0.53 -19.91
C SER A 3 3.74 -0.25 -18.59
N PHE A 4 4.88 -0.70 -18.07
CA PHE A 4 4.96 -1.50 -16.83
C PHE A 4 4.26 -0.81 -15.65
N ALA A 5 4.34 0.52 -15.58
CA ALA A 5 3.65 1.32 -14.57
C ALA A 5 2.12 1.22 -14.70
N LEU A 6 1.57 1.26 -15.92
CA LEU A 6 0.13 1.13 -16.15
C LEU A 6 -0.35 -0.28 -15.80
N ASP A 7 0.41 -1.30 -16.15
CA ASP A 7 0.08 -2.70 -15.84
C ASP A 7 0.10 -2.95 -14.32
N LEU A 8 1.10 -2.40 -13.62
CA LEU A 8 1.21 -2.44 -12.17
C LEU A 8 0.02 -1.72 -11.49
N VAL A 9 -0.38 -0.55 -11.99
CA VAL A 9 -1.55 0.20 -11.47
C VAL A 9 -2.84 -0.60 -11.68
N LEU A 10 -3.04 -1.21 -12.85
CA LEU A 10 -4.23 -2.02 -13.14
C LEU A 10 -4.29 -3.32 -12.33
N TRP A 11 -3.13 -3.89 -11.99
CA TRP A 11 -3.01 -5.05 -11.11
C TRP A 11 -3.28 -4.67 -9.64
N LEU A 12 -2.67 -3.58 -9.14
CA LEU A 12 -2.89 -3.05 -7.79
C LEU A 12 -4.33 -2.59 -7.55
N THR A 13 -4.97 -2.01 -8.55
CA THR A 13 -6.38 -1.56 -8.49
C THR A 13 -7.37 -2.69 -8.68
N GLY A 14 -6.91 -3.93 -8.90
CA GLY A 14 -7.75 -5.11 -9.06
C GLY A 14 -8.53 -5.17 -10.39
N VAL A 15 -8.37 -4.18 -11.27
CA VAL A 15 -9.10 -4.06 -12.55
C VAL A 15 -8.83 -5.25 -13.48
N ARG A 16 -7.62 -5.84 -13.41
CA ARG A 16 -7.26 -7.06 -14.17
C ARG A 16 -7.32 -8.37 -13.38
N GLY A 17 -7.58 -8.33 -12.07
CA GLY A 17 -7.48 -9.50 -11.19
C GLY A 17 -8.65 -10.48 -11.27
N HIS A 18 -9.68 -10.23 -12.09
CA HIS A 18 -10.97 -10.93 -12.05
C HIS A 18 -11.50 -11.37 -13.42
N ILE A 19 -10.64 -11.63 -14.41
CA ILE A 19 -11.07 -12.36 -15.63
C ILE A 19 -10.68 -13.82 -15.44
N PRO A 20 -11.58 -14.70 -14.96
CA PRO A 20 -11.27 -16.11 -14.77
C PRO A 20 -11.08 -16.74 -16.14
N ARG A 21 -10.02 -17.55 -16.31
CA ARG A 21 -9.90 -18.42 -17.48
C ARG A 21 -10.87 -19.59 -17.31
N PHE A 22 -11.27 -20.18 -18.43
CA PHE A 22 -12.28 -21.24 -18.45
C PHE A 22 -11.90 -22.48 -17.61
N ASP A 23 -10.61 -22.65 -17.28
CA ASP A 23 -10.10 -23.72 -16.43
C ASP A 23 -10.12 -23.39 -14.92
N ASP A 24 -10.37 -22.12 -14.54
CA ASP A 24 -10.37 -21.64 -13.15
C ASP A 24 -11.68 -21.95 -12.40
N PHE A 25 -12.69 -22.53 -13.06
CA PHE A 25 -13.97 -22.90 -12.43
C PHE A 25 -13.92 -24.18 -11.58
N ARG A 26 -12.74 -24.79 -11.43
CA ARG A 26 -12.59 -25.91 -10.48
C ARG A 26 -12.71 -25.35 -9.06
N PRO A 27 -13.61 -25.87 -8.20
CA PRO A 27 -13.73 -25.38 -6.83
C PRO A 27 -12.46 -25.72 -6.05
N LEU A 28 -11.47 -24.83 -6.11
CA LEU A 28 -10.34 -24.82 -5.19
C LEU A 28 -10.80 -24.11 -3.91
N PRO A 29 -10.47 -24.65 -2.73
CA PRO A 29 -10.66 -23.90 -1.50
C PRO A 29 -9.89 -22.59 -1.63
N SER A 30 -10.59 -21.47 -1.45
CA SER A 30 -10.01 -20.14 -1.46
C SER A 30 -9.00 -20.05 -0.32
N THR A 31 -7.73 -20.27 -0.62
CA THR A 31 -6.66 -19.98 0.34
C THR A 31 -6.70 -18.48 0.61
N PRO A 32 -6.91 -18.04 1.87
CA PRO A 32 -6.88 -16.62 2.19
C PRO A 32 -5.54 -16.06 1.73
N THR A 33 -5.56 -14.95 1.00
CA THR A 33 -4.37 -14.25 0.54
C THR A 33 -3.60 -13.69 1.74
N VAL A 34 -2.76 -14.53 2.35
CA VAL A 34 -1.94 -14.21 3.54
C VAL A 34 -1.02 -12.99 3.29
N GLY A 35 -0.69 -12.68 2.04
CA GLY A 35 0.17 -11.56 1.67
C GLY A 35 -0.47 -10.17 1.78
N ALA A 36 -1.76 -10.02 1.45
CA ALA A 36 -2.38 -8.69 1.34
C ALA A 36 -2.41 -7.94 2.68
N GLY A 37 -2.70 -8.64 3.77
CA GLY A 37 -2.71 -8.03 5.11
C GLY A 37 -1.33 -7.60 5.59
N HIS A 38 -0.27 -8.31 5.21
CA HIS A 38 1.10 -7.96 5.60
C HIS A 38 1.56 -6.68 4.89
N PHE A 39 1.32 -6.54 3.58
CA PHE A 39 1.65 -5.34 2.83
C PHE A 39 0.91 -4.10 3.35
N VAL A 40 -0.40 -4.22 3.61
CA VAL A 40 -1.19 -3.13 4.20
C VAL A 40 -0.62 -2.72 5.55
N ARG A 41 -0.26 -3.69 6.41
CA ARG A 41 0.32 -3.40 7.73
C ARG A 41 1.66 -2.67 7.63
N VAL A 42 2.55 -3.10 6.73
CA VAL A 42 3.85 -2.43 6.51
C VAL A 42 3.67 -1.01 5.99
N MET A 43 2.72 -0.79 5.06
CA MET A 43 2.39 0.56 4.60
C MET A 43 1.90 1.46 5.73
N VAL A 44 0.95 0.98 6.54
CA VAL A 44 0.40 1.75 7.67
C VAL A 44 1.49 2.13 8.66
N ILE A 45 2.38 1.19 9.01
CA ILE A 45 3.52 1.46 9.90
C ILE A 45 4.44 2.52 9.30
N THR A 46 4.77 2.40 8.01
CA THR A 46 5.66 3.34 7.33
C THR A 46 5.09 4.75 7.32
N VAL A 47 3.81 4.89 6.99
CA VAL A 47 3.11 6.19 7.00
C VAL A 47 3.06 6.78 8.41
N ALA A 48 2.79 5.96 9.43
CA ALA A 48 2.76 6.41 10.82
C ALA A 48 4.14 6.93 11.29
N VAL A 49 5.22 6.23 10.93
CA VAL A 49 6.59 6.64 11.25
C VAL A 49 6.93 7.98 10.58
N LEU A 50 6.63 8.13 9.28
CA LEU A 50 6.89 9.37 8.56
C LEU A 50 6.09 10.54 9.13
N ALA A 51 4.81 10.33 9.47
CA ALA A 51 3.98 11.35 10.10
C ALA A 51 4.53 11.78 11.46
N ALA A 52 4.97 10.83 12.30
CA ALA A 52 5.56 11.12 13.59
C ALA A 52 6.87 11.92 13.46
N LEU A 53 7.74 11.54 12.53
CA LEU A 53 8.99 12.27 12.26
C LEU A 53 8.72 13.68 11.74
N SER A 54 7.77 13.82 10.80
CA SER A 54 7.38 15.14 10.28
C SER A 54 6.81 16.04 11.38
N LEU A 55 5.98 15.50 12.27
CA LEU A 55 5.41 16.24 13.38
C LEU A 55 6.47 16.65 14.40
N ALA A 56 7.45 15.78 14.66
CA ALA A 56 8.58 16.10 15.54
C ALA A 56 9.42 17.24 14.97
N VAL A 57 9.79 17.18 13.69
CA VAL A 57 10.54 18.26 13.01
C VAL A 57 9.74 19.56 13.06
N TRP A 58 8.47 19.53 12.66
CA TRP A 58 7.59 20.70 12.75
C TRP A 58 7.55 21.29 14.16
N GLY A 59 7.36 20.45 15.18
CA GLY A 59 7.33 20.87 16.58
C GLY A 59 8.65 21.51 17.03
N THR A 60 9.80 20.96 16.63
CA THR A 60 11.11 21.54 16.96
C THR A 60 11.31 22.91 16.30
N VAL A 61 10.89 23.07 15.04
CA VAL A 61 10.98 24.35 14.32
C VAL A 61 10.08 25.39 14.99
N TRP A 62 8.85 25.01 15.33
CA TRP A 62 7.92 25.88 16.03
C TRP A 62 8.49 26.37 17.36
N ILE A 63 9.05 25.46 18.17
CA ILE A 63 9.68 25.81 19.44
C ILE A 63 10.87 26.73 19.21
N ALA A 64 11.73 26.45 18.22
CA ALA A 64 12.89 27.29 17.93
C ALA A 64 12.49 28.73 17.57
N ILE A 65 11.41 28.91 16.80
CA ILE A 65 10.88 30.24 16.45
C ILE A 65 10.41 31.00 17.71
N GLN A 66 9.76 30.32 18.65
CA GLN A 66 9.27 30.93 19.88
C GLN A 66 10.39 31.29 20.87
N LEU A 67 11.57 30.67 20.74
CA LEU A 67 12.73 30.90 21.59
C LEU A 67 13.71 31.95 21.03
N LEU A 68 13.51 32.41 19.79
CA LEU A 68 14.26 33.49 19.14
C LEU A 68 13.60 34.85 19.40
#